data_AF-A0A5K1AXG5-F1
#
_entry.id   AF-A0A5K1AXG5-F1
#
_cell.length_a   1.000
_cell.length_b   1.000
_cell.length_c   1.000
_cell.angle_alpha   90.00
_cell.angle_beta   90.00
_cell.angle_gamma   90.00
#
_symmetry.space_group_name_H-M   'P 1'
#
loop_
_entity.id
_entity.type
_entity.pdbx_description
1 polymer ?
#
loop_
_entity_poly.entity_id
_entity_poly.type
_entity_poly.pdbx_seq_one_letter_code
_entity_poly.pdbx_strand_id
1 'polypeptide(L)'
;NEERTLWKLGTLPPGLITFYGLTEPLEKSWHVLGLGYNPSVDRSDIEDAAVIHYNGNMKPWLEIAMSKYRPYWTKYIKYDDPHIKSCRLSD
;
A
#
# COMPACT_ATOMS: atom_id res chain seq x y z
N ASN A 1 13.52 -5.10 -14.38
CA ASN A 1 12.26 -4.75 -15.10
C ASN A 1 12.23 -5.38 -16.50
N GLU A 2 12.98 -6.45 -16.75
CA GLU A 2 13.23 -6.95 -18.11
C GLU A 2 12.17 -7.94 -18.62
N GLU A 3 11.43 -8.60 -17.71
CA GLU A 3 10.45 -9.64 -18.10
C GLU A 3 8.97 -9.21 -18.02
N ARG A 4 8.70 -7.94 -17.73
CA ARG A 4 7.32 -7.43 -17.67
C ARG A 4 7.04 -6.59 -18.91
N THR A 5 6.08 -7.02 -19.72
CA THR A 5 5.56 -6.18 -20.81
C THR A 5 4.99 -4.90 -20.20
N LEU A 6 5.23 -3.76 -20.87
CA LEU A 6 4.80 -2.43 -20.45
C LEU A 6 3.34 -2.40 -19.96
N TRP A 7 2.48 -3.17 -20.64
CA TRP A 7 1.04 -3.27 -20.39
C TRP A 7 0.64 -3.94 -19.06
N LYS A 8 1.53 -4.71 -18.42
CA LYS A 8 1.24 -5.34 -17.11
C LYS A 8 1.31 -4.36 -15.94
N LEU A 9 1.86 -3.16 -16.14
CA LEU A 9 2.03 -2.15 -15.10
C LEU A 9 0.85 -1.17 -15.02
N GLY A 10 -0.21 -1.41 -15.80
CA GLY A 10 -1.42 -0.59 -15.80
C GLY A 10 -1.17 0.82 -16.33
N THR A 11 -1.63 1.82 -15.59
CA THR A 11 -1.62 3.23 -16.01
C THR A 11 -0.28 3.94 -15.79
N LEU A 12 0.61 3.37 -14.97
CA LEU A 12 1.87 4.03 -14.61
C LEU A 12 2.78 4.29 -15.83
N PRO A 13 3.08 3.32 -16.71
CA PRO A 13 3.97 3.58 -17.83
C PRO A 13 3.40 4.56 -18.87
N PRO A 14 2.12 4.48 -19.29
CA PRO A 14 1.52 5.52 -20.12
C PRO A 14 1.63 6.91 -19.51
N GLY A 15 1.38 7.05 -18.20
CA GLY A 15 1.51 8.32 -17.49
C GLY A 15 2.94 8.89 -17.54
N LEU A 16 3.95 8.05 -17.28
CA LEU A 16 5.35 8.47 -17.34
C LEU A 16 5.81 8.86 -18.76
N ILE A 17 5.26 8.22 -19.80
CA ILE A 17 5.52 8.60 -21.20
C ILE A 17 4.85 9.95 -21.52
N THR A 18 3.58 10.12 -21.15
CA THR A 18 2.83 11.36 -21.39
C THR A 18 3.48 12.57 -20.72
N PHE A 19 4.04 12.39 -19.52
CA PHE A 19 4.66 13.46 -18.74
C PHE A 19 6.20 13.39 -18.72
N TYR A 20 6.82 12.79 -19.75
CA TYR A 20 8.27 12.64 -19.79
C TYR A 20 8.98 14.00 -19.67
N GLY A 21 9.85 14.15 -18.67
CA GLY A 21 10.54 15.40 -18.37
C GLY A 21 9.68 16.49 -17.73
N LEU A 22 8.43 16.20 -17.39
CA LEU A 22 7.45 17.12 -16.78
C LEU A 22 6.98 16.64 -15.40
N THR A 23 7.73 15.73 -14.76
CA THR A 23 7.43 15.20 -13.43
C THR A 23 8.39 15.75 -12.39
N GLU A 24 7.87 16.14 -11.23
CA GLU A 24 8.66 16.50 -10.06
C GLU A 24 8.61 15.37 -9.02
N PRO A 25 9.75 14.97 -8.42
CA PRO A 25 9.75 14.00 -7.34
C PRO A 25 9.10 14.59 -6.08
N LEU A 26 8.35 13.76 -5.37
CA LEU A 26 7.87 14.09 -4.02
C LEU A 26 8.80 13.51 -2.97
N GLU A 27 8.94 14.23 -1.85
CA GLU A 27 9.62 13.71 -0.66
C GLU A 27 8.97 12.39 -0.23
N LYS A 28 9.79 11.41 0.15
CA LYS A 28 9.33 10.05 0.46
C LYS A 28 8.28 10.01 1.59
N SER A 29 8.37 10.95 2.54
CA SER A 29 7.39 11.11 3.63
C SER A 29 5.98 11.45 3.15
N TRP A 30 5.79 11.93 1.92
CA TRP A 30 4.43 12.11 1.39
C TRP A 30 3.72 10.77 1.13
N HIS A 31 4.46 9.74 0.71
CA HIS A 31 3.88 8.49 0.29
C HIS A 31 4.83 7.30 0.46
N VAL A 32 4.54 6.46 1.45
CA VAL A 32 5.27 5.22 1.70
C VAL A 32 4.47 4.03 1.18
N LEU A 33 5.05 3.30 0.23
CA LEU A 33 4.48 2.11 -0.37
C LEU A 33 5.23 0.85 0.05
N GLY A 34 4.62 -0.31 -0.20
CA GLY A 34 5.21 -1.64 -0.06
C GLY A 34 4.55 -2.47 1.03
N LEU A 35 3.55 -1.93 1.75
CA LEU A 35 3.01 -2.59 2.95
C LEU A 35 2.21 -3.88 2.62
N GLY A 36 2.01 -4.22 1.35
CA GLY A 36 1.38 -5.49 0.93
C GLY A 36 2.34 -6.50 0.26
N TYR A 37 3.65 -6.23 0.20
CA TYR A 37 4.65 -7.21 -0.29
C TYR A 37 6.08 -7.04 0.25
N ASN A 38 6.44 -5.90 0.82
CA ASN A 38 7.80 -5.61 1.29
C ASN A 38 7.88 -5.69 2.82
N PRO A 39 8.46 -6.75 3.41
CA PRO A 39 8.59 -6.88 4.85
C PRO A 39 9.68 -6.00 5.47
N SER A 40 10.40 -5.20 4.67
CA SER A 40 11.56 -4.41 5.13
C SER A 40 11.33 -2.91 5.14
N VAL A 41 10.09 -2.42 4.98
CA VAL A 41 9.78 -1.00 5.19
C VAL A 41 10.01 -0.64 6.66
N ASP A 42 10.77 0.43 6.88
CA ASP A 42 11.11 0.90 8.21
C ASP A 42 9.85 1.42 8.94
N ARG A 43 9.86 1.29 10.26
CA ARG A 43 8.76 1.79 11.08
C ARG A 43 8.72 3.32 11.10
N SER A 44 9.87 3.99 11.19
CA SER A 44 9.91 5.46 11.20
C SER A 44 9.38 6.04 9.90
N ASP A 45 9.76 5.46 8.75
CA ASP A 45 9.20 5.82 7.44
C ASP A 45 7.66 5.77 7.44
N ILE A 46 7.06 4.75 8.06
CA ILE A 46 5.60 4.57 8.11
C ILE A 46 4.95 5.57 9.07
N GLU A 47 5.56 5.84 10.21
CA GLU A 47 5.04 6.75 11.24
C GLU A 47 5.13 8.22 10.80
N ASP A 48 6.17 8.58 10.04
CA ASP A 48 6.38 9.92 9.50
C ASP A 48 5.64 10.16 8.16
N ALA A 49 4.99 9.13 7.61
CA ALA A 49 4.33 9.22 6.31
C ALA A 49 2.97 9.93 6.38
N ALA A 50 2.70 10.80 5.41
CA ALA A 50 1.38 11.37 5.20
C ALA A 50 0.38 10.32 4.66
N VAL A 51 0.83 9.44 3.77
CA VAL A 51 0.03 8.35 3.19
C VAL A 51 0.84 7.06 3.17
N ILE A 52 0.25 5.98 3.68
CA ILE A 52 0.80 4.63 3.59
C ILE A 52 -0.01 3.79 2.60
N HIS A 53 0.68 2.99 1.78
CA HIS A 53 0.05 2.21 0.72
C HIS A 53 0.37 0.72 0.87
N TYR A 54 -0.68 -0.06 1.14
CA TYR A 54 -0.67 -1.52 1.08
C TYR A 54 -0.75 -2.03 -0.36
N ASN A 55 0.18 -1.66 -1.24
CA ASN A 55 0.26 -2.25 -2.57
C ASN A 55 0.83 -3.67 -2.48
N GLY A 56 0.31 -4.60 -3.30
CA GLY A 56 0.61 -6.03 -3.23
C GLY A 56 -0.55 -6.89 -2.74
N ASN A 57 -0.27 -8.18 -2.57
CA ASN A 57 -1.27 -9.20 -2.30
C ASN A 57 -1.59 -9.36 -0.80
N MET A 58 -0.64 -9.04 0.09
CA MET A 58 -0.77 -9.23 1.54
C MET A 58 -1.52 -8.05 2.18
N LYS A 59 -2.74 -7.79 1.71
CA LYS A 59 -3.62 -6.70 2.19
C LYS A 59 -4.04 -6.92 3.65
N PRO A 60 -4.19 -5.85 4.47
CA PRO A 60 -4.42 -5.98 5.92
C PRO A 60 -5.75 -6.63 6.31
N TRP A 61 -6.72 -6.66 5.39
CA TRP A 61 -8.02 -7.34 5.57
C TRP A 61 -8.03 -8.81 5.13
N LEU A 62 -6.89 -9.37 4.74
CA LEU A 62 -6.76 -10.77 4.32
C LEU A 62 -5.98 -11.58 5.35
N GLU A 63 -6.23 -12.89 5.40
CA GLU A 63 -5.52 -13.82 6.29
C GLU A 63 -4.01 -13.82 6.05
N ILE A 64 -3.60 -13.66 4.79
CA ILE A 64 -2.19 -13.61 4.38
C ILE A 64 -1.49 -12.27 4.67
N ALA A 65 -2.12 -11.34 5.39
CA ALA A 65 -1.50 -10.04 5.63
C ALA A 65 -0.25 -10.14 6.52
N MET A 66 0.73 -9.26 6.27
CA MET A 66 1.89 -9.12 7.15
C MET A 66 1.47 -8.54 8.51
N SER A 67 1.58 -9.35 9.57
CA SER A 67 1.13 -8.98 10.92
C SER A 67 1.72 -7.65 11.39
N LYS A 68 2.98 -7.35 11.06
CA LYS A 68 3.64 -6.10 11.48
C LYS A 68 3.02 -4.82 10.92
N TYR A 69 2.29 -4.90 9.79
CA TYR A 69 1.64 -3.73 9.17
C TYR A 69 0.14 -3.67 9.42
N ARG A 70 -0.49 -4.73 9.94
CA ARG A 70 -1.95 -4.74 10.21
C ARG A 70 -2.39 -3.60 11.14
N PRO A 71 -1.69 -3.29 12.25
CA PRO A 71 -2.17 -2.28 13.21
C PRO A 71 -2.39 -0.89 12.63
N TYR A 72 -1.64 -0.50 11.59
CA TYR A 72 -1.82 0.82 10.96
C TYR A 72 -3.15 0.96 10.22
N TRP A 73 -3.78 -0.15 9.81
CA TRP A 73 -5.10 -0.16 9.18
C TRP A 73 -6.21 -0.50 10.18
N THR A 74 -6.02 -1.51 11.03
CA THR A 74 -7.07 -2.01 11.94
C THR A 74 -7.54 -0.97 12.95
N LYS A 75 -6.68 -0.02 13.34
CA LYS A 75 -7.04 1.10 14.24
C LYS A 75 -8.16 2.00 13.71
N TYR A 76 -8.45 1.96 12.41
CA TYR A 76 -9.52 2.76 11.79
C TYR A 76 -10.80 1.96 11.52
N ILE A 77 -10.82 0.67 11.85
CA ILE A 77 -11.98 -0.19 11.59
C ILE A 77 -13.07 0.09 12.63
N LYS A 78 -14.29 0.30 12.13
CA LYS A 78 -15.52 0.37 12.93
C LYS A 78 -16.05 -1.04 13.17
N TYR A 79 -15.52 -1.73 14.18
CA TYR A 79 -15.92 -3.10 14.51
C TYR A 79 -17.38 -3.22 14.99
N ASP A 80 -18.01 -2.11 15.35
CA ASP A 80 -19.42 -2.04 15.70
C ASP A 80 -20.36 -2.05 14.47
N ASP A 81 -19.86 -1.70 13.29
CA ASP A 81 -20.60 -1.68 12.03
C ASP A 81 -21.12 -3.10 11.67
N PRO A 82 -22.43 -3.27 11.45
CA PRO A 82 -23.02 -4.57 11.13
C PRO A 82 -22.39 -5.26 9.91
N HIS A 83 -21.95 -4.50 8.90
CA HIS A 83 -21.31 -5.06 7.72
C HIS A 83 -19.91 -5.57 8.04
N ILE A 84 -19.16 -4.86 8.89
CA ILE A 84 -17.81 -5.24 9.29
C ILE A 84 -17.82 -6.45 10.23
N LYS A 85 -18.82 -6.57 11.11
CA LYS A 85 -18.97 -7.75 11.99
C LYS A 85 -19.11 -9.06 11.22
N SER A 86 -19.66 -9.00 9.99
CA SER A 86 -19.75 -10.17 9.12
C SER A 86 -18.41 -10.55 8.49
N CYS A 87 -17.46 -9.62 8.44
CA CYS A 87 -16.11 -9.88 7.97
C CYS A 87 -15.30 -10.59 9.06
N ARG A 88 -14.69 -11.74 8.71
CA ARG A 88 -13.78 -12.48 9.60
C ARG A 88 -12.40 -11.81 9.68
N LEU A 89 -12.38 -10.57 10.15
CA LEU A 89 -11.14 -9.86 10.40
C LEU A 89 -10.47 -10.51 11.61
N SER A 90 -9.26 -11.04 11.42
CA SER A 90 -8.45 -11.59 12.52
C SER A 90 -7.73 -10.45 13.23
N ASP A 91 -7.90 -10.39 14.55
CA ASP A 91 -7.07 -9.57 15.44
C ASP A 91 -5.59 -9.96 15.34
#